data_AF-A0A7S2YUS3-F1
#
_entry.id   AF-A0A7S2YUS3-F1
#
_cell.length_a   1.000
_cell.length_b   1.000
_cell.length_c   1.000
_cell.angle_alpha   90.00
_cell.angle_beta   90.00
_cell.angle_gamma   90.00
#
_symmetry.space_group_name_H-M   'P 1'
#
loop_
_entity.id
_entity.type
_entity.pdbx_description
1 polymer ?
#
loop_
_entity_poly.entity_id
_entity_poly.type
_entity_poly.pdbx_seq_one_letter_code
_entity_poly.pdbx_strand_id
1 'polypeptide(L)'
;RKGWTVHIIDVRRVIKVTKRGGVMRVSALVVAGDGNGTASYGKARAEEMSDAVSKAFRKAKANPFYVERYFYPKPLFPGDNTIFFPAKAKVSASKVEMWPGSQFTGLRCNKTVMQIMDCFGISDINVKTRGSRNKTNMVKAVFKGLSSIRTPWEIAAARGLSYREVTYAERRAMNSPTQRNKRIRAMADERRAAERREVLTSLQSDPPTSQLPAAEVEGAAEVLSRWHKSESE
;
A
#
# COMPACT_ATOMS: atom_id res chain seq x y z
N ARG A 1 28.79 -12.99 11.78
CA ARG A 1 28.19 -12.26 10.63
C ARG A 1 26.86 -12.93 10.29
N LYS A 2 25.73 -12.21 10.31
CA LYS A 2 24.43 -12.76 9.88
C LYS A 2 24.57 -13.23 8.42
N GLY A 3 24.17 -14.46 8.15
CA GLY A 3 24.13 -15.00 6.78
C GLY A 3 23.08 -14.29 5.92
N TRP A 4 23.09 -14.56 4.62
CA TRP A 4 22.00 -14.09 3.75
C TRP A 4 20.71 -14.80 4.13
N THR A 5 19.66 -14.04 4.46
CA THR A 5 18.31 -14.57 4.63
C THR A 5 17.76 -14.92 3.26
N VAL A 6 17.17 -16.11 3.12
CA VAL A 6 16.66 -16.62 1.84
C VAL A 6 15.18 -16.95 1.99
N HIS A 7 14.34 -16.33 1.15
CA HIS A 7 12.91 -16.59 1.09
C HIS A 7 12.53 -17.19 -0.26
N ILE A 8 11.87 -18.35 -0.22
CA ILE A 8 11.27 -18.97 -1.40
C ILE A 8 9.89 -18.34 -1.61
N ILE A 9 9.72 -17.61 -2.71
CA ILE A 9 8.48 -16.89 -3.02
C ILE A 9 7.51 -17.80 -3.78
N ASP A 10 8.05 -18.53 -4.75
CA ASP A 10 7.24 -19.31 -5.68
C ASP A 10 8.02 -20.52 -6.19
N VAL A 11 7.35 -21.67 -6.20
CA VAL A 11 7.85 -22.91 -6.76
C VAL A 11 6.75 -23.48 -7.63
N ARG A 12 7.09 -23.81 -8.88
CA ARG A 12 6.15 -24.38 -9.85
C ARG A 12 6.81 -25.50 -10.63
N ARG A 13 6.11 -26.61 -10.83
CA ARG A 13 6.49 -27.62 -11.81
C ARG A 13 6.04 -27.16 -13.20
N VAL A 14 6.95 -27.16 -14.16
CA VAL A 14 6.72 -26.74 -15.54
C VAL A 14 7.11 -27.89 -16.47
N ILE A 15 6.42 -28.03 -17.60
CA ILE A 15 6.59 -29.17 -18.51
C ILE A 15 6.85 -28.64 -19.92
N LYS A 16 7.87 -29.20 -20.59
CA LYS A 16 8.10 -29.04 -22.03
C LYS A 16 7.60 -30.31 -22.72
N VAL A 17 6.56 -30.18 -23.54
CA VAL A 17 6.03 -31.31 -24.32
C VAL A 17 6.97 -31.62 -25.49
N THR A 18 7.27 -32.90 -25.70
CA THR A 18 8.10 -33.42 -26.80
C THR A 18 7.40 -34.62 -27.44
N LYS A 19 7.91 -35.11 -28.58
CA LYS A 19 7.35 -36.28 -29.28
C LYS A 19 7.33 -37.56 -28.42
N ARG A 20 8.24 -37.70 -27.45
CA ARG A 20 8.36 -38.85 -26.53
C ARG A 20 7.60 -38.66 -25.21
N GLY A 21 6.97 -37.50 -24.99
CA GLY A 21 6.29 -37.15 -23.75
C GLY A 21 6.73 -35.80 -23.17
N GLY A 22 6.33 -35.51 -21.93
CA GLY A 22 6.61 -34.25 -21.25
C GLY A 22 7.89 -34.26 -20.41
N VAL A 23 8.89 -33.47 -20.76
CA VAL A 23 10.08 -33.24 -19.92
C VAL A 23 9.72 -32.24 -18.83
N MET A 24 9.68 -32.70 -17.59
CA MET A 24 9.31 -31.88 -16.43
C MET A 24 10.54 -31.20 -15.81
N ARG A 25 10.35 -29.97 -15.34
CA ARG A 25 11.34 -29.20 -14.57
C ARG A 25 10.65 -28.42 -13.46
N VAL A 26 11.38 -28.08 -12.41
CA VAL A 26 10.92 -27.20 -11.34
C VAL A 26 11.47 -25.80 -11.58
N SER A 27 10.61 -24.79 -11.53
CA SER A 27 10.98 -23.37 -11.52
C SER A 27 10.87 -22.83 -10.11
N ALA A 28 11.94 -22.22 -9.61
CA ALA A 28 11.97 -21.53 -8.32
C ALA A 28 12.22 -20.03 -8.51
N LEU A 29 11.49 -19.22 -7.75
CA LEU A 29 11.72 -17.78 -7.56
C LEU A 29 12.08 -17.55 -6.10
N VAL A 30 13.27 -16.99 -5.90
CA VAL A 30 13.87 -16.78 -4.58
C VAL A 30 14.22 -15.32 -4.43
N VAL A 31 14.07 -14.79 -3.22
CA VAL A 31 14.58 -13.49 -2.80
C VAL A 31 15.59 -13.73 -1.69
N ALA A 32 16.71 -13.03 -1.72
CA ALA A 32 17.74 -13.15 -0.71
C ALA A 32 18.34 -11.78 -0.37
N GLY A 33 18.67 -11.56 0.90
CA GLY A 33 19.24 -10.31 1.36
C GLY A 33 19.96 -10.41 2.70
N ASP A 34 20.65 -9.35 3.07
CA ASP A 34 21.46 -9.25 4.28
C ASP A 34 20.73 -8.62 5.48
N GLY A 35 19.49 -8.14 5.28
CA GLY A 35 18.73 -7.40 6.29
C GLY A 35 19.27 -5.98 6.55
N ASN A 36 20.26 -5.53 5.78
CA ASN A 36 20.96 -4.26 5.95
C ASN A 36 20.75 -3.29 4.76
N GLY A 37 19.64 -3.45 4.04
CA GLY A 37 19.32 -2.66 2.86
C GLY A 37 19.78 -3.29 1.55
N THR A 38 20.51 -4.42 1.58
CA THR A 38 20.90 -5.14 0.37
C THR A 38 20.02 -6.38 0.17
N ALA A 39 19.28 -6.42 -0.93
CA ALA A 39 18.56 -7.62 -1.32
C ALA A 39 18.56 -7.81 -2.83
N SER A 40 18.23 -9.01 -3.26
CA SER A 40 18.20 -9.40 -4.66
C SER A 40 17.19 -10.51 -4.85
N TYR A 41 16.84 -10.77 -6.11
CA TYR A 41 15.96 -11.89 -6.46
C TYR A 41 16.54 -12.68 -7.62
N GLY A 42 16.23 -13.96 -7.64
CA GLY A 42 16.70 -14.88 -8.67
C GLY A 42 15.62 -15.85 -9.08
N LYS A 43 15.58 -16.15 -10.38
CA LYS A 43 14.72 -17.19 -10.94
C LYS A 43 15.56 -18.23 -11.68
N ALA A 44 15.35 -19.49 -11.35
CA ALA A 44 16.01 -20.60 -12.03
C ALA A 44 15.05 -21.76 -12.26
N ARG A 45 15.48 -22.67 -13.13
CA ARG A 45 14.80 -23.93 -13.42
C ARG A 45 15.82 -25.06 -13.33
N ALA A 46 15.42 -26.19 -12.78
CA ALA A 46 16.21 -27.41 -12.72
C ALA A 46 15.29 -28.64 -12.76
N GLU A 47 15.86 -29.84 -12.72
CA GLU A 47 15.08 -31.09 -12.65
C GLU A 47 14.56 -31.30 -11.23
N GLU A 48 15.43 -31.13 -10.24
CA GLU A 48 15.08 -31.17 -8.82
C GLU A 48 14.81 -29.78 -8.22
N MET A 49 14.04 -29.77 -7.12
CA MET A 49 13.69 -28.53 -6.43
C MET A 49 14.87 -27.89 -5.70
N SER A 50 15.70 -28.69 -5.02
CA SER A 50 16.89 -28.24 -4.27
C SER A 50 17.90 -27.53 -5.20
N ASP A 51 18.16 -28.12 -6.36
CA ASP A 51 19.05 -27.55 -7.38
C ASP A 51 18.44 -26.27 -8.00
N ALA A 52 17.12 -26.24 -8.24
CA ALA A 52 16.45 -25.03 -8.73
C ALA A 52 16.58 -23.85 -7.74
N VAL A 53 16.42 -24.09 -6.44
CA VAL A 53 16.57 -23.07 -5.39
C VAL A 53 18.03 -22.62 -5.29
N SER A 54 18.99 -23.55 -5.29
CA SER A 54 20.42 -23.24 -5.23
C SER A 54 20.88 -22.41 -6.42
N LYS A 55 20.44 -22.75 -7.64
CA LYS A 55 20.69 -21.97 -8.85
C LYS A 55 20.04 -20.58 -8.79
N ALA A 56 18.82 -20.48 -8.25
CA ALA A 56 18.14 -19.20 -8.08
C ALA A 56 18.88 -18.30 -7.08
N PHE A 57 19.37 -18.86 -5.97
CA PHE A 57 20.16 -18.13 -4.97
C PHE A 57 21.49 -17.62 -5.53
N ARG A 58 22.23 -18.44 -6.29
CA ARG A 58 23.46 -18.00 -6.97
C ARG A 58 23.21 -16.83 -7.92
N LYS A 59 22.09 -16.85 -8.65
CA LYS A 59 21.68 -15.73 -9.52
C LYS A 59 21.32 -14.47 -8.73
N ALA A 60 20.64 -14.61 -7.59
CA ALA A 60 20.30 -13.48 -6.74
C ALA A 60 21.58 -12.79 -6.24
N LYS A 61 22.53 -13.58 -5.70
CA LYS A 61 23.83 -13.09 -5.23
C LYS A 61 24.67 -12.37 -6.27
N ALA A 62 24.51 -12.67 -7.56
CA ALA A 62 25.28 -12.02 -8.62
C ALA A 62 24.90 -10.54 -8.79
N ASN A 63 23.64 -10.16 -8.54
CA ASN A 63 23.14 -8.80 -8.75
C ASN A 63 22.45 -8.28 -7.47
N PRO A 64 23.22 -7.92 -6.43
CA PRO A 64 22.67 -7.27 -5.24
C PRO A 64 22.12 -5.89 -5.57
N PHE A 65 20.99 -5.56 -4.97
CA PHE A 65 20.38 -4.24 -5.08
C PHE A 65 20.36 -3.60 -3.69
N TYR A 66 20.90 -2.39 -3.60
CA TYR A 66 20.97 -1.63 -2.35
C TYR A 66 19.86 -0.58 -2.30
N VAL A 67 19.22 -0.47 -1.14
CA VAL A 67 18.20 0.53 -0.83
C VAL A 67 18.54 1.18 0.49
N GLU A 68 18.56 2.50 0.47
CA GLU A 68 18.73 3.28 1.68
C GLU A 68 17.43 3.32 2.46
N ARG A 69 17.57 3.19 3.78
CA ARG A 69 16.45 3.10 4.71
C ARG A 69 16.45 4.34 5.59
N TYR A 70 15.26 4.86 5.83
CA TYR A 70 15.07 5.95 6.78
C TYR A 70 14.97 5.35 8.17
N PHE A 71 15.90 5.72 9.05
CA PHE A 71 15.83 5.39 10.47
C PHE A 71 15.12 6.50 11.21
N TYR A 72 14.22 6.14 12.11
CA TYR A 72 13.52 7.14 12.91
C TYR A 72 14.49 7.85 13.86
N PRO A 73 14.33 9.17 14.09
CA PRO A 73 15.24 9.95 14.93
C PRO A 73 15.18 9.54 16.41
N LYS A 74 14.07 8.97 16.85
CA LYS A 74 13.89 8.40 18.19
C LYS A 74 13.27 7.01 18.04
N PRO A 75 14.09 5.98 17.74
CA PRO A 75 13.60 4.62 17.61
C PRO A 75 13.32 4.06 19.00
N LEU A 76 12.25 3.29 19.15
CA LEU A 76 11.93 2.63 20.42
C LEU A 76 12.52 1.21 20.45
N PHE A 77 12.67 0.58 19.28
CA PHE A 77 13.46 -0.64 19.11
C PHE A 77 14.68 -0.40 18.22
N PRO A 78 15.82 -1.07 18.50
CA PRO A 78 16.99 -1.00 17.63
C PRO A 78 16.65 -1.50 16.22
N GLY A 79 16.81 -0.62 15.22
CA GLY A 79 16.62 -0.97 13.82
C GLY A 79 15.27 -0.61 13.21
N ASP A 80 14.38 0.08 13.95
CA ASP A 80 13.13 0.61 13.41
C ASP A 80 13.42 1.54 12.23
N ASN A 81 12.90 1.17 11.06
CA ASN A 81 13.16 1.88 9.82
C ASN A 81 11.99 1.75 8.83
N THR A 82 11.98 2.68 7.88
CA THR A 82 10.99 2.70 6.80
C THR A 82 11.61 3.26 5.52
N ILE A 83 10.80 3.40 4.49
CA ILE A 83 11.19 4.07 3.24
C ILE A 83 11.07 5.60 3.39
N PHE A 84 11.87 6.37 2.65
CA PHE A 84 11.84 7.84 2.74
C PHE A 84 10.51 8.43 2.22
N PHE A 85 10.14 8.09 1.00
CA PHE A 85 8.98 8.66 0.31
C PHE A 85 8.04 7.59 -0.23
N PRO A 86 6.74 7.93 -0.40
CA PRO A 86 5.82 7.03 -1.07
C PRO A 86 6.26 6.81 -2.52
N ALA A 87 6.17 5.57 -2.98
CA ALA A 87 6.52 5.20 -4.35
C ALA A 87 5.41 4.38 -4.99
N LYS A 88 5.31 4.49 -6.31
CA LYS A 88 4.38 3.71 -7.13
C LYS A 88 5.14 3.12 -8.30
N ALA A 89 4.97 1.83 -8.51
CA ALA A 89 5.61 1.13 -9.60
C ALA A 89 4.64 0.19 -10.31
N LYS A 90 4.83 0.09 -11.63
CA LYS A 90 4.09 -0.83 -12.49
C LYS A 90 5.06 -1.67 -13.30
N VAL A 91 4.82 -2.97 -13.31
CA VAL A 91 5.48 -3.93 -14.21
C VAL A 91 4.38 -4.79 -14.84
N SER A 92 4.23 -4.70 -16.15
CA SER A 92 3.10 -5.30 -16.89
C SER A 92 1.76 -4.89 -16.24
N ALA A 93 0.87 -5.83 -15.92
CA ALA A 93 -0.41 -5.58 -15.27
C ALA A 93 -0.33 -5.51 -13.73
N SER A 94 0.85 -5.71 -13.13
CA SER A 94 1.04 -5.65 -11.67
C SER A 94 1.41 -4.22 -11.25
N LYS A 95 0.61 -3.64 -10.36
CA LYS A 95 0.84 -2.31 -9.78
C LYS A 95 1.11 -2.45 -8.29
N VAL A 96 2.14 -1.78 -7.79
CA VAL A 96 2.52 -1.75 -6.37
C VAL A 96 2.60 -0.30 -5.94
N GLU A 97 1.90 0.02 -4.87
CA GLU A 97 1.92 1.33 -4.24
C GLU A 97 2.41 1.14 -2.81
N MET A 98 3.46 1.86 -2.44
CA MET A 98 4.12 1.77 -1.14
C MET A 98 4.13 3.15 -0.49
N TRP A 99 3.83 3.17 0.81
CA TRP A 99 3.85 4.35 1.64
C TRP A 99 4.74 4.08 2.86
N PRO A 100 5.47 5.11 3.34
CA PRO A 100 6.20 4.98 4.59
C PRO A 100 5.25 4.58 5.73
N GLY A 101 5.73 3.70 6.59
CA GLY A 101 5.03 3.34 7.83
C GLY A 101 5.25 4.43 8.88
N SER A 102 4.35 4.50 9.86
CA SER A 102 4.70 5.10 11.15
C SER A 102 5.51 4.08 11.96
N GLN A 103 6.21 4.53 13.00
CA GLN A 103 6.77 3.63 14.00
C GLN A 103 5.69 2.66 14.50
N PHE A 104 6.05 1.38 14.69
CA PHE A 104 5.18 0.29 15.16
C PHE A 104 4.06 -0.12 14.20
N THR A 105 4.14 0.27 12.92
CA THR A 105 3.15 -0.18 11.94
C THR A 105 3.36 -1.66 11.59
N GLY A 106 4.63 -2.09 11.59
CA GLY A 106 5.07 -3.37 11.05
C GLY A 106 4.93 -3.45 9.52
N LEU A 107 5.09 -4.68 9.01
CA LEU A 107 4.97 -4.97 7.58
C LEU A 107 3.51 -5.21 7.17
N ARG A 108 2.77 -4.14 6.83
CA ARG A 108 1.39 -4.23 6.34
C ARG A 108 1.34 -4.38 4.82
N CYS A 109 1.57 -5.59 4.35
CA CYS A 109 1.69 -5.88 2.92
C CYS A 109 1.27 -7.31 2.54
N ASN A 110 1.27 -7.59 1.23
CA ASN A 110 1.07 -8.95 0.73
C ASN A 110 2.27 -9.84 1.13
N LYS A 111 2.04 -11.13 1.41
CA LYS A 111 3.08 -12.12 1.77
C LYS A 111 4.34 -12.05 0.91
N THR A 112 4.20 -11.95 -0.42
CA THR A 112 5.37 -11.85 -1.31
C THR A 112 6.18 -10.57 -1.08
N VAL A 113 5.51 -9.45 -0.82
CA VAL A 113 6.17 -8.19 -0.50
C VAL A 113 6.82 -8.26 0.89
N MET A 114 6.15 -8.88 1.86
CA MET A 114 6.66 -9.07 3.22
C MET A 114 8.00 -9.79 3.21
N GLN A 115 8.12 -10.89 2.46
CA GLN A 115 9.38 -11.64 2.30
C GLN A 115 10.50 -10.80 1.65
N ILE A 116 10.15 -9.86 0.77
CA ILE A 116 11.12 -8.95 0.16
C ILE A 116 11.59 -7.92 1.19
N MET A 117 10.66 -7.30 1.93
CA MET A 117 10.97 -6.28 2.93
C MET A 117 11.80 -6.85 4.08
N ASP A 118 11.55 -8.10 4.48
CA ASP A 118 12.37 -8.82 5.45
C ASP A 118 13.82 -9.03 4.94
N CYS A 119 14.00 -9.38 3.65
CA CYS A 119 15.34 -9.47 3.06
C CYS A 119 16.08 -8.12 3.04
N PHE A 120 15.37 -7.01 2.81
CA PHE A 120 15.94 -5.66 2.91
C PHE A 120 16.16 -5.22 4.37
N GLY A 121 15.50 -5.86 5.33
CA GLY A 121 15.45 -5.46 6.73
C GLY A 121 14.70 -4.14 6.93
N ILE A 122 13.58 -3.97 6.24
CA ILE A 122 12.62 -2.88 6.48
C ILE A 122 11.61 -3.37 7.52
N SER A 123 11.39 -2.63 8.61
CA SER A 123 10.44 -3.01 9.67
C SER A 123 9.03 -2.50 9.40
N ASP A 124 8.90 -1.24 8.97
CA ASP A 124 7.61 -0.56 8.88
C ASP A 124 7.32 -0.12 7.45
N ILE A 125 6.24 -0.63 6.86
CA ILE A 125 5.79 -0.19 5.53
C ILE A 125 4.32 -0.54 5.30
N ASN A 126 3.61 0.35 4.60
CA ASN A 126 2.26 0.09 4.10
C ASN A 126 2.33 -0.15 2.59
N VAL A 127 1.90 -1.31 2.11
CA VAL A 127 1.94 -1.62 0.67
C VAL A 127 0.61 -2.18 0.18
N LYS A 128 0.09 -1.59 -0.89
CA LYS A 128 -1.06 -2.12 -1.62
C LYS A 128 -0.64 -2.64 -2.99
N THR A 129 -1.07 -3.85 -3.32
CA THR A 129 -0.92 -4.43 -4.65
C THR A 129 -2.26 -4.35 -5.39
N ARG A 130 -2.23 -3.91 -6.65
CA ARG A 130 -3.41 -3.75 -7.53
C ARG A 130 -3.17 -4.45 -8.86
N GLY A 131 -4.23 -4.88 -9.52
CA GLY A 131 -4.17 -5.57 -10.82
C GLY A 131 -3.70 -7.02 -10.68
N SER A 132 -2.74 -7.44 -11.52
CA SER A 132 -2.27 -8.83 -11.56
C SER A 132 -1.43 -9.19 -10.34
N ARG A 133 -1.73 -10.35 -9.73
CA ARG A 133 -1.03 -10.89 -8.54
C ARG A 133 0.09 -11.88 -8.88
N ASN A 134 0.58 -11.88 -10.13
CA ASN A 134 1.70 -12.74 -10.51
C ASN A 134 2.96 -12.37 -9.71
N LYS A 135 3.44 -13.30 -8.88
CA LYS A 135 4.57 -13.11 -7.96
C LYS A 135 5.84 -12.65 -8.67
N THR A 136 6.15 -13.14 -9.87
CA THR A 136 7.35 -12.72 -10.61
C THR A 136 7.31 -11.24 -10.97
N ASN A 137 6.17 -10.74 -11.45
CA ASN A 137 6.02 -9.34 -11.82
C ASN A 137 5.88 -8.45 -10.58
N MET A 138 5.27 -8.96 -9.52
CA MET A 138 5.17 -8.27 -8.24
C MET A 138 6.55 -8.02 -7.63
N VAL A 139 7.43 -9.03 -7.58
CA VAL A 139 8.82 -8.87 -7.12
C VAL A 139 9.53 -7.78 -7.95
N LYS A 140 9.47 -7.87 -9.29
CA LYS A 140 10.05 -6.85 -10.17
C LYS A 140 9.50 -5.45 -9.92
N ALA A 141 8.19 -5.31 -9.70
CA ALA A 141 7.55 -4.04 -9.42
C ALA A 141 7.98 -3.45 -8.07
N VAL A 142 8.15 -4.28 -7.03
CA VAL A 142 8.66 -3.84 -5.74
C VAL A 142 10.09 -3.31 -5.87
N PHE A 143 10.99 -4.06 -6.50
CA PHE A 143 12.37 -3.63 -6.71
C PHE A 143 12.45 -2.33 -7.55
N LYS A 144 11.64 -2.21 -8.59
CA LYS A 144 11.53 -0.97 -9.37
C LYS A 144 11.00 0.20 -8.53
N GLY A 145 10.04 -0.05 -7.65
CA GLY A 145 9.48 0.97 -6.76
C GLY A 145 10.50 1.47 -5.75
N LEU A 146 11.23 0.55 -5.10
CA LEU A 146 12.29 0.91 -4.16
C LEU A 146 13.42 1.68 -4.85
N SER A 147 13.79 1.29 -6.07
CA SER A 147 14.78 2.01 -6.88
C SER A 147 14.37 3.42 -7.30
N SER A 148 13.07 3.74 -7.27
CA SER A 148 12.58 5.07 -7.63
C SER A 148 12.59 6.05 -6.46
N ILE A 149 12.79 5.55 -5.24
CA ILE A 149 12.83 6.37 -4.03
C ILE A 149 14.16 7.10 -4.01
N ARG A 150 14.09 8.42 -4.06
CA ARG A 150 15.24 9.28 -3.82
C ARG A 150 15.31 9.66 -2.37
N THR A 151 16.49 9.93 -1.89
CA THR A 151 16.66 10.35 -0.51
C THR A 151 16.62 11.87 -0.38
N PRO A 152 16.36 12.42 0.83
CA PRO A 152 16.23 13.86 1.00
C PRO A 152 17.49 14.62 0.60
N TRP A 153 18.67 14.05 0.77
CA TRP A 153 19.93 14.68 0.35
C TRP A 153 20.09 14.67 -1.17
N GLU A 154 19.69 13.60 -1.86
CA GLU A 154 19.68 13.56 -3.33
C GLU A 154 18.71 14.60 -3.89
N ILE A 155 17.54 14.77 -3.26
CA ILE A 155 16.56 15.78 -3.64
C ILE A 155 17.10 17.19 -3.39
N ALA A 156 17.74 17.41 -2.23
CA ALA A 156 18.35 18.69 -1.87
C ALA A 156 19.45 19.08 -2.86
N ALA A 157 20.36 18.15 -3.17
CA ALA A 157 21.42 18.34 -4.15
C ALA A 157 20.87 18.63 -5.56
N ALA A 158 19.84 17.88 -5.98
CA ALA A 158 19.20 18.09 -7.28
C ALA A 158 18.48 19.46 -7.40
N ARG A 159 18.06 20.04 -6.27
CA ARG A 159 17.35 21.33 -6.23
C ARG A 159 18.24 22.50 -5.84
N GLY A 160 19.50 22.27 -5.44
CA GLY A 160 20.39 23.30 -4.91
C GLY A 160 19.92 23.88 -3.57
N LEU A 161 19.13 23.14 -2.79
CA LEU A 161 18.60 23.56 -1.50
C LEU A 161 19.37 22.88 -0.36
N SER A 162 19.33 23.45 0.84
CA SER A 162 19.87 22.79 2.03
C SER A 162 18.98 21.63 2.50
N TYR A 163 19.57 20.64 3.19
CA TYR A 163 18.84 19.50 3.75
C TYR A 163 17.66 19.93 4.63
N ARG A 164 17.89 20.94 5.48
CA ARG A 164 16.88 21.48 6.40
C ARG A 164 15.69 22.06 5.64
N GLU A 165 15.91 22.77 4.54
CA GLU A 165 14.83 23.37 3.75
C GLU A 165 13.95 22.31 3.08
N VAL A 166 14.54 21.21 2.60
CA VAL A 166 13.77 20.09 2.02
C VAL A 166 12.92 19.41 3.08
N THR A 167 13.48 19.12 4.26
CA THR A 167 12.70 18.52 5.36
C THR A 167 11.67 19.49 5.96
N TYR A 168 11.97 20.79 6.03
CA TYR A 168 11.02 21.81 6.51
C TYR A 168 9.88 22.07 5.53
N ALA A 169 10.14 22.06 4.21
CA ALA A 169 9.12 22.21 3.19
C ALA A 169 8.08 21.09 3.26
N GLU A 170 8.52 19.84 3.53
CA GLU A 170 7.63 18.71 3.76
C GLU A 170 6.80 18.85 5.04
N ARG A 171 7.44 19.26 6.14
CA ARG A 171 6.76 19.54 7.41
C ARG A 171 5.73 20.67 7.27
N ARG A 172 6.01 21.68 6.44
CA ARG A 172 5.14 22.82 6.15
C ARG A 172 4.01 22.48 5.18
N ALA A 173 4.25 21.60 4.19
CA ALA A 173 3.23 21.07 3.29
C ALA A 173 2.19 20.22 4.05
N MET A 174 2.62 19.43 5.05
CA MET A 174 1.74 18.72 5.98
C MET A 174 0.94 19.66 6.89
N ASN A 175 1.49 20.83 7.19
CA ASN A 175 0.84 21.89 7.97
C ASN A 175 0.15 22.95 7.08
N SER A 176 -0.09 22.65 5.80
CA SER A 176 -0.69 23.62 4.89
C SER A 176 -2.13 23.95 5.34
N PRO A 177 -2.55 25.23 5.31
CA PRO A 177 -3.91 25.64 5.66
C PRO A 177 -4.99 24.85 4.91
N THR A 178 -4.70 24.38 3.70
CA THR A 178 -5.60 23.60 2.85
C THR A 178 -5.96 22.23 3.44
N GLN A 179 -5.00 21.53 4.09
CA GLN A 179 -5.28 20.24 4.74
C GLN A 179 -6.04 20.42 6.06
N ARG A 180 -5.75 21.50 6.81
CA ARG A 180 -6.53 21.92 7.99
C ARG A 180 -7.97 22.27 7.61
N ASN A 181 -8.16 23.01 6.52
CA ASN A 181 -9.48 23.38 6.00
C ASN A 181 -10.24 22.16 5.45
N LYS A 182 -9.57 21.18 4.82
CA LYS A 182 -10.18 19.89 4.45
C LYS A 182 -10.68 19.09 5.64
N ARG A 183 -9.92 19.06 6.75
CA ARG A 183 -10.33 18.43 8.01
C ARG A 183 -11.54 19.12 8.66
N ILE A 184 -11.54 20.45 8.68
CA ILE A 184 -12.68 21.24 9.21
C ILE A 184 -13.93 20.99 8.37
N ARG A 185 -13.81 20.97 7.03
CA ARG A 185 -14.93 20.66 6.13
C ARG A 185 -15.44 19.23 6.32
N ALA A 186 -14.55 18.24 6.40
CA ALA A 186 -14.94 16.85 6.66
C ALA A 186 -15.65 16.67 8.02
N MET A 187 -15.17 17.32 9.09
CA MET A 187 -15.86 17.31 10.39
C MET A 187 -17.23 18.03 10.35
N ALA A 188 -17.36 19.09 9.55
CA ALA A 188 -18.65 19.77 9.36
C ALA A 188 -19.64 18.91 8.54
N ASP A 189 -19.15 18.19 7.53
CA ASP A 189 -19.95 17.26 6.72
C ASP A 189 -20.39 16.05 7.55
N GLU A 190 -19.53 15.54 8.44
CA GLU A 190 -19.85 14.47 9.40
C GLU A 190 -20.89 14.92 10.44
N ARG A 191 -20.78 16.15 10.97
CA ARG A 191 -21.81 16.74 11.85
C ARG A 191 -23.15 16.90 11.15
N ARG A 192 -23.16 17.43 9.93
CA ARG A 192 -24.38 17.56 9.12
C ARG A 192 -25.00 16.20 8.78
N ALA A 193 -24.18 15.19 8.55
CA ALA A 193 -24.64 13.82 8.31
C ALA A 193 -25.20 13.17 9.59
N ALA A 194 -24.65 13.49 10.76
CA ALA A 194 -25.18 13.07 12.06
C ALA A 194 -26.52 13.76 12.37
N GLU A 195 -26.61 15.08 12.21
CA GLU A 195 -27.84 15.86 12.36
C GLU A 195 -28.95 15.34 11.41
N ARG A 196 -28.61 15.08 10.14
CA ARG A 196 -29.56 14.48 9.19
C ARG A 196 -30.03 13.09 9.61
N ARG A 197 -29.15 12.27 10.19
CA ARG A 197 -29.52 10.95 10.73
C ARG A 197 -30.40 11.06 11.95
N GLU A 198 -30.14 12.01 12.84
CA GLU A 198 -30.97 12.30 14.01
C GLU A 198 -32.36 12.78 13.58
N VAL A 199 -32.44 13.70 12.60
CA VAL A 199 -33.71 14.16 12.02
C VAL A 199 -34.46 13.02 11.34
N LEU A 200 -33.79 12.17 10.55
CA LEU A 200 -34.39 10.98 9.94
C LEU A 200 -34.89 9.98 10.99
N THR A 201 -34.14 9.78 12.07
CA THR A 201 -34.55 8.93 13.20
C THR A 201 -35.78 9.51 13.90
N SER A 202 -35.84 10.84 14.05
CA SER A 202 -36.99 11.53 14.65
C SER A 202 -38.24 11.55 13.75
N LEU A 203 -38.05 11.47 12.43
CA LEU A 203 -39.13 11.33 11.45
C LEU A 203 -39.67 9.89 11.35
N GLN A 204 -38.85 8.90 11.75
CA GLN A 204 -39.23 7.47 11.78
C GLN A 204 -39.81 7.02 13.12
N SER A 205 -39.75 7.85 14.17
CA SER A 205 -40.59 7.65 15.35
C SER A 205 -41.97 8.23 15.06
N ASP A 206 -42.90 7.36 14.66
CA ASP A 206 -44.31 7.75 14.54
C ASP A 206 -44.79 8.36 15.88
N PRO A 207 -45.50 9.50 15.88
CA PRO A 207 -46.24 9.91 17.07
C PRO A 207 -47.26 8.81 17.40
N PRO A 208 -47.61 8.57 18.68
CA PRO A 208 -48.62 7.60 19.03
C PRO A 208 -49.94 7.99 18.35
N THR A 209 -50.28 7.28 17.28
CA THR A 209 -51.54 7.43 16.54
C THR A 209 -52.69 7.01 17.44
N SER A 210 -53.20 7.94 18.24
CA SER A 210 -54.48 7.75 18.90
C SER A 210 -55.38 8.97 18.95
N GLN A 211 -54.94 10.19 18.57
CA GLN A 211 -55.83 11.36 18.62
C GLN A 211 -55.44 12.46 17.61
N LEU A 212 -55.87 12.36 16.33
CA LEU A 212 -56.06 13.56 15.49
C LEU A 212 -57.34 13.43 14.65
N PRO A 213 -58.19 14.46 14.60
CA PRO A 213 -59.44 14.45 13.84
C PRO A 213 -59.19 14.55 12.32
N ALA A 214 -60.01 13.87 11.53
CA ALA A 214 -59.81 13.59 10.10
C ALA A 214 -59.62 14.80 9.14
N ALA A 215 -59.83 16.03 9.62
CA ALA A 215 -59.77 17.24 8.78
C ALA A 215 -58.35 17.73 8.44
N GLU A 216 -57.33 17.38 9.23
CA GLU A 216 -55.95 17.88 9.00
C GLU A 216 -55.15 17.02 7.99
N VAL A 217 -55.61 15.79 7.71
CA VAL A 217 -54.93 14.85 6.82
C VAL A 217 -55.07 15.25 5.35
N GLU A 218 -56.20 15.87 4.98
CA GLU A 218 -56.43 16.37 3.62
C GLU A 218 -55.58 17.62 3.31
N GLY A 219 -55.41 18.52 4.28
CA GLY A 219 -54.59 19.73 4.10
C GLY A 219 -53.10 19.43 3.94
N ALA A 220 -52.59 18.40 4.64
CA ALA A 220 -51.18 18.00 4.54
C ALA A 220 -50.83 17.38 3.17
N ALA A 221 -51.76 16.62 2.58
CA ALA A 221 -51.59 16.05 1.24
C ALA A 221 -51.54 17.13 0.14
N GLU A 222 -52.32 18.20 0.29
CA GLU A 222 -52.36 19.30 -0.68
C GLU A 222 -51.05 20.12 -0.66
N VAL A 223 -50.49 20.36 0.52
CA VAL A 223 -49.21 21.06 0.69
C VAL A 223 -48.05 20.25 0.11
N LEU A 224 -48.01 18.92 0.32
CA LEU A 224 -47.00 18.03 -0.26
C LEU A 224 -47.06 18.01 -1.80
N SER A 225 -48.26 18.06 -2.37
CA SER A 225 -48.44 18.15 -3.83
C SER A 225 -47.90 19.46 -4.43
N ARG A 226 -48.00 20.54 -3.66
CA ARG A 226 -47.54 21.88 -4.06
C ARG A 226 -46.01 22.00 -4.00
N TRP A 227 -45.38 21.31 -3.06
CA TRP A 227 -43.93 21.23 -2.95
C TRP A 227 -43.28 20.40 -4.07
N HIS A 228 -43.87 19.26 -4.45
CA HIS A 228 -43.36 18.46 -5.57
C HIS A 228 -43.40 19.18 -6.93
N LYS A 229 -44.28 20.19 -7.09
CA LYS A 229 -44.32 21.04 -8.29
C LYS A 229 -43.23 22.13 -8.31
N SER A 230 -42.72 22.57 -7.17
CA SER A 230 -41.67 23.61 -7.13
C SER A 230 -40.25 23.07 -7.29
N GLU A 231 -40.02 21.77 -7.15
CA GLU A 231 -38.70 21.14 -7.39
C GLU A 231 -38.48 20.74 -8.87
N SER A 232 -39.51 20.86 -9.72
CA SER A 232 -39.46 20.51 -11.15
C SER A 232 -39.23 21.68 -12.10
N GLU A 233 -39.08 22.91 -11.59
CA GLU A 233 -38.64 24.13 -12.30
C GLU A 233 -37.22 24.52 -11.86
#